data_AF-A0A2V8Y0D9-F1
#
_entry.id   AF-A0A2V8Y0D9-F1
#
_cell.length_a   1.000
_cell.length_b   1.000
_cell.length_c   1.000
_cell.angle_alpha   90.00
_cell.angle_beta   90.00
_cell.angle_gamma   90.00
#
_symmetry.space_group_name_H-M   'P 1'
#
loop_
_entity.id
_entity.type
_entity.pdbx_description
1 polymer ?
#
loop_
_entity_poly.entity_id
_entity_poly.type
_entity_poly.pdbx_seq_one_letter_code
_entity_poly.pdbx_strand_id
1 'polypeptide(L)'
;RFSPPRHWTDHMLRVHAFSCVLALTLVSLLHRRVDQAGVEITQSRLMEQLKGIKEITNYYPAQSGEKLRQGGRPRSERTLTRLDPQQEQIFRTLQLGRFLAG
;
A
#
# COMPACT_ATOMS: atom_id res chain seq x y z
N ARG A 1 -16.72 -28.41 -31.20
CA ARG A 1 -16.40 -28.77 -29.79
C ARG A 1 -15.37 -27.77 -29.27
N PHE A 2 -15.80 -26.70 -28.61
CA PHE A 2 -14.90 -25.76 -27.94
C PHE A 2 -14.38 -26.43 -26.67
N SER A 3 -13.09 -26.73 -26.60
CA SER A 3 -12.42 -27.00 -25.33
C SER A 3 -11.66 -25.73 -24.98
N PRO A 4 -11.90 -25.10 -23.82
CA PRO A 4 -11.06 -23.98 -23.42
C PRO A 4 -9.65 -24.52 -23.21
N PRO A 5 -8.59 -23.81 -23.64
CA PRO A 5 -7.24 -24.25 -23.41
C PRO A 5 -7.02 -24.26 -21.89
N ARG A 6 -6.89 -25.45 -21.29
CA ARG A 6 -6.49 -25.69 -19.88
C ARG A 6 -5.03 -25.26 -19.61
N HIS A 7 -4.56 -24.22 -20.29
CA HIS A 7 -3.18 -23.76 -20.34
C HIS A 7 -2.84 -22.78 -19.21
N TRP A 8 -3.53 -22.90 -18.06
CA TRP A 8 -2.96 -22.39 -16.82
C TRP A 8 -1.77 -23.31 -16.49
N THR A 9 -0.61 -22.97 -17.05
CA THR A 9 0.57 -23.83 -17.01
C THR A 9 1.00 -24.06 -15.57
N ASP A 10 1.59 -25.22 -15.32
CA ASP A 10 2.20 -25.62 -14.05
C ASP A 10 3.15 -24.54 -13.47
N HIS A 11 3.74 -23.70 -14.33
CA HIS A 11 4.49 -22.51 -13.94
C HIS A 11 3.64 -21.41 -13.27
N MET A 12 2.43 -21.13 -13.75
CA MET A 12 1.52 -20.17 -13.13
C MET A 12 1.04 -20.65 -11.75
N LEU A 13 0.84 -21.97 -11.59
CA LEU A 13 0.50 -22.57 -10.29
C LEU A 13 1.65 -22.43 -9.29
N ARG A 14 2.90 -22.70 -9.73
CA ARG A 14 4.09 -22.50 -8.89
C ARG A 14 4.29 -21.05 -8.45
N VAL A 15 4.16 -20.10 -9.38
CA VAL A 15 4.32 -18.66 -9.05
C VAL A 15 3.23 -18.21 -8.08
N HIS A 16 1.99 -18.66 -8.27
CA HIS A 16 0.91 -18.37 -7.32
C HIS A 16 1.18 -18.97 -5.94
N ALA A 17 1.53 -20.25 -5.86
CA ALA A 17 1.85 -20.92 -4.59
C ALA A 17 2.99 -20.21 -3.85
N PHE A 18 4.07 -19.86 -4.57
CA PHE A 18 5.18 -19.08 -4.01
C PHE A 18 4.72 -17.71 -3.52
N SER A 19 3.95 -16.97 -4.34
CA SER A 19 3.44 -15.64 -3.99
C SER A 19 2.52 -15.69 -2.77
N CYS A 20 1.69 -16.72 -2.65
CA CYS A 20 0.81 -16.93 -1.50
C CYS A 20 1.59 -17.19 -0.22
N VAL A 21 2.61 -18.05 -0.26
CA VAL A 21 3.48 -18.32 0.90
C VAL A 21 4.28 -17.07 1.28
N LEU A 22 4.83 -16.35 0.31
CA LEU A 22 5.55 -15.10 0.54
C LEU A 22 4.63 -14.06 1.18
N ALA A 23 3.45 -13.84 0.62
CA ALA A 23 2.46 -12.91 1.15
C ALA A 23 2.07 -13.29 2.59
N LEU A 24 1.73 -14.56 2.85
CA LEU A 24 1.38 -15.01 4.19
C LEU A 24 2.54 -14.83 5.18
N THR A 25 3.78 -15.12 4.76
CA THR A 25 4.97 -14.91 5.59
C THR A 25 5.15 -13.44 5.93
N LEU A 26 5.04 -12.54 4.94
CA LEU A 26 5.13 -11.10 5.17
C LEU A 26 4.03 -10.61 6.12
N VAL A 27 2.78 -11.02 5.89
CA VAL A 27 1.66 -10.62 6.75
C VAL A 27 1.84 -11.16 8.18
N SER A 28 2.32 -12.39 8.34
CA SER A 28 2.61 -12.97 9.66
C SER A 28 3.72 -12.21 10.39
N LEU A 29 4.75 -11.76 9.66
CA LEU A 29 5.81 -10.93 10.21
C LEU A 29 5.32 -9.55 10.63
N LEU A 30 4.45 -8.92 9.83
CA LEU A 30 3.83 -7.64 10.18
C LEU A 30 2.96 -7.79 11.42
N HIS A 31 2.11 -8.82 11.44
CA HIS A 31 1.24 -9.13 12.57
C HIS A 31 2.03 -9.35 13.85
N ARG A 32 3.07 -10.17 13.81
CA ARG A 32 3.97 -10.40 14.95
C ARG A 32 4.61 -9.11 15.46
N ARG A 33 5.06 -8.21 14.58
CA ARG A 33 5.67 -6.92 15.01
C ARG A 33 4.65 -6.01 15.68
N VAL A 34 3.41 -6.00 15.17
CA VAL A 34 2.31 -5.21 15.73
C VAL A 34 1.90 -5.75 17.11
N ASP A 35 1.78 -7.07 17.22
CA ASP A 35 1.49 -7.77 18.47
C ASP A 35 2.59 -7.55 19.53
N GLN A 36 3.87 -7.66 19.13
CA GLN A 36 5.03 -7.36 19.99
C GLN A 36 5.08 -5.91 20.49
N ALA A 37 4.44 -4.98 19.79
CA ALA A 37 4.32 -3.59 20.22
C ALA A 37 3.11 -3.35 21.14
N GLY A 38 2.42 -4.41 21.57
CA GLY A 38 1.25 -4.35 22.46
C GLY A 38 -0.06 -3.98 21.76
N VAL A 39 -0.12 -4.10 20.42
CA VAL A 39 -1.35 -3.86 19.66
C VAL A 39 -2.08 -5.18 19.46
N GLU A 40 -3.07 -5.45 20.31
CA GLU A 40 -3.93 -6.63 20.16
C GLU A 40 -4.86 -6.48 18.95
N ILE A 41 -4.56 -7.20 17.87
CA ILE A 41 -5.33 -7.15 16.63
C ILE A 41 -5.26 -8.51 15.93
N THR A 42 -6.32 -8.90 15.22
CA THR A 42 -6.27 -10.10 14.38
C THR A 42 -5.50 -9.81 13.09
N GLN A 43 -4.90 -10.85 12.50
CA GLN A 43 -4.18 -10.71 11.22
C GLN A 43 -5.08 -10.17 10.09
N SER A 44 -6.34 -10.62 10.03
CA SER A 44 -7.31 -10.11 9.04
C SER A 44 -7.60 -8.63 9.26
N ARG A 45 -7.83 -8.22 10.51
CA ARG A 45 -8.10 -6.82 10.85
C ARG A 45 -6.88 -5.93 10.59
N LEU A 46 -5.67 -6.41 10.85
CA LEU A 46 -4.44 -5.69 10.48
C LEU A 46 -4.39 -5.39 8.98
N MET A 47 -4.72 -6.38 8.13
CA MET A 47 -4.75 -6.16 6.68
C MET A 47 -5.84 -5.18 6.24
N GLU A 48 -7.02 -5.23 6.87
CA GLU A 48 -8.08 -4.24 6.64
C GLU A 48 -7.64 -2.82 7.01
N GLN A 49 -7.01 -2.66 8.18
CA GLN A 49 -6.51 -1.38 8.68
C GLN A 49 -5.46 -0.80 7.73
N LEU A 50 -4.47 -1.61 7.33
CA LEU A 50 -3.44 -1.22 6.36
C LEU A 50 -4.02 -0.85 5.00
N LYS A 51 -5.02 -1.61 4.51
CA LYS A 51 -5.71 -1.31 3.25
C LYS A 51 -6.49 0.02 3.30
N GLY A 52 -6.91 0.44 4.49
CA GLY A 52 -7.57 1.72 4.72
C GLY A 52 -6.63 2.92 4.66
N ILE A 53 -5.32 2.73 4.86
CA ILE A 53 -4.31 3.78 4.76
C ILE A 53 -4.03 4.05 3.28
N LYS A 54 -4.34 5.26 2.82
CA LYS A 54 -4.13 5.64 1.42
C LYS A 54 -3.31 6.92 1.32
N GLU A 55 -2.41 6.93 0.34
CA GLU A 55 -1.73 8.15 -0.11
C GLU A 55 -2.52 8.77 -1.26
N ILE A 56 -2.79 10.08 -1.15
CA ILE A 56 -3.46 10.88 -2.17
C ILE A 56 -2.43 11.82 -2.76
N THR A 57 -2.30 11.84 -4.09
CA THR A 57 -1.49 12.83 -4.79
C THR A 57 -2.39 13.90 -5.39
N ASN A 58 -2.31 15.11 -4.86
CA ASN A 58 -3.01 16.28 -5.38
C ASN A 58 -2.14 16.94 -6.45
N TYR A 59 -2.69 17.14 -7.65
CA TYR A 59 -2.02 17.83 -8.74
C TYR A 59 -2.58 19.24 -8.87
N TYR A 60 -1.72 20.23 -8.65
CA TYR A 60 -2.05 21.64 -8.86
C TYR A 60 -1.52 22.09 -10.22
N PRO A 61 -2.34 22.82 -11.02
CA PRO A 61 -1.86 23.41 -12.25
C PRO A 61 -0.72 24.40 -11.93
N ALA A 62 0.23 24.52 -12.86
CA ALA A 62 1.21 25.61 -12.78
C ALA A 62 0.44 26.94 -12.75
N GLN A 63 0.64 27.73 -11.69
CA GLN A 63 -0.13 28.95 -11.45
C GLN A 63 -0.08 29.87 -12.67
N SER A 64 -1.23 30.18 -13.25
CA SER A 64 -1.40 31.15 -14.31
C SER A 64 -1.43 32.56 -13.70
N GLY A 65 -0.28 32.99 -13.19
CA GLY A 65 -0.03 34.35 -12.73
C GLY A 65 1.08 34.95 -13.60
N GLU A 66 0.67 35.83 -14.51
CA GLU A 66 1.45 36.77 -15.31
C GLU A 66 2.96 36.47 -15.50
N LYS A 67 3.34 36.11 -16.73
CA LYS A 67 4.72 36.04 -17.25
C LYS A 67 5.56 34.89 -16.69
N LEU A 68 5.27 33.65 -17.07
CA LEU A 68 6.35 32.70 -17.36
C LEU A 68 5.94 31.67 -18.41
N ARG A 69 6.86 31.50 -19.36
CA ARG A 69 6.96 30.53 -20.45
C ARG A 69 6.17 29.23 -20.23
N GLN A 70 5.46 28.80 -21.28
CA GLN A 70 4.89 27.45 -21.41
C GLN A 70 5.87 26.39 -20.87
N GLY A 71 5.47 25.61 -19.87
CA GLY A 71 6.23 24.42 -19.43
C GLY A 71 6.66 24.34 -17.96
N GLY A 72 5.98 25.01 -17.02
CA GLY A 72 6.20 24.74 -15.58
C GLY A 72 5.71 23.33 -15.19
N ARG A 73 6.54 22.54 -14.49
CA ARG A 73 6.12 21.23 -13.96
C ARG A 73 4.91 21.42 -13.02
N PRO A 74 3.80 20.67 -13.19
CA PRO A 74 2.67 20.74 -12.27
C PRO A 74 3.17 20.39 -10.86
N ARG A 75 2.75 21.19 -9.87
CA ARG A 75 3.09 20.94 -8.47
C ARG A 75 2.23 19.78 -7.99
N SER A 76 2.84 18.67 -7.61
CA SER A 76 2.16 17.60 -6.92
C SER A 76 2.44 17.66 -5.42
N GLU A 77 1.41 17.47 -4.61
CA GLU A 77 1.53 17.32 -3.15
C GLU A 77 0.96 15.96 -2.77
N ARG A 78 1.70 15.20 -1.94
CA ARG A 78 1.25 13.90 -1.43
C ARG A 78 0.75 14.07 -0.01
N THR A 79 -0.43 13.55 0.28
CA THR A 79 -1.05 13.61 1.60
C THR A 79 -1.70 12.28 1.93
N LEU A 80 -1.52 11.79 3.17
CA LEU A 80 -2.24 10.60 3.63
C LEU A 80 -3.70 10.92 3.95
N THR A 81 -4.57 9.93 3.77
CA THR A 81 -5.92 9.97 4.35
C THR A 81 -5.85 10.13 5.86
N ARG A 82 -6.87 10.76 6.45
CA ARG A 82 -7.02 10.81 7.90
C ARG A 82 -6.98 9.39 8.48
N LEU A 83 -6.03 9.15 9.37
CA LEU A 83 -5.87 7.86 10.04
C LEU A 83 -6.75 7.83 11.29
N ASP A 84 -7.39 6.70 11.54
CA ASP A 84 -7.99 6.44 12.85
C ASP A 84 -6.90 6.06 13.89
N PRO A 85 -7.20 6.06 15.20
CA PRO A 85 -6.19 5.79 16.24
C PRO A 85 -5.49 4.43 16.10
N GLN A 86 -6.20 3.38 15.67
CA GLN A 86 -5.63 2.06 15.46
C GLN A 86 -4.70 2.06 14.23
N GLN A 87 -5.11 2.71 13.14
CA GLN A 87 -4.25 2.90 11.97
C GLN A 87 -3.00 3.72 12.28
N GLU A 88 -3.12 4.79 13.07
CA GLU A 88 -1.97 5.61 13.46
C GLU A 88 -0.97 4.81 14.29
N GLN A 89 -1.44 3.99 15.23
CA GLN A 89 -0.60 3.12 16.03
C GLN A 89 0.11 2.07 15.15
N ILE A 90 -0.61 1.40 14.25
CA ILE A 90 -0.03 0.46 13.29
C ILE A 90 1.00 1.14 12.38
N PHE A 91 0.68 2.33 11.87
CA PHE A 91 1.54 3.11 10.97
C PHE A 91 2.87 3.47 11.64
N ARG A 92 2.82 3.91 12.90
CA ARG A 92 4.00 4.22 13.72
C ARG A 92 4.80 2.96 14.04
N THR A 93 4.16 1.90 14.51
CA THR A 93 4.81 0.62 14.87
C THR A 93 5.56 0.00 13.69
N LEU A 94 4.95 0.02 12.50
CA LEU A 94 5.58 -0.51 11.28
C LEU A 94 6.54 0.49 10.60
N GLN A 95 6.64 1.72 11.14
CA GLN A 95 7.45 2.83 10.65
C GLN A 95 7.19 3.13 9.16
N LEU A 96 5.91 3.12 8.75
CA LEU A 96 5.52 3.27 7.35
C LEU A 96 5.81 4.67 6.79
N GLY A 97 6.02 5.66 7.65
CA GLY A 97 6.43 7.02 7.26
C GLY A 97 7.72 7.08 6.45
N ARG A 98 8.61 6.08 6.58
CA ARG A 98 9.84 5.99 5.78
C ARG A 98 9.59 5.86 4.27
N PHE A 99 8.39 5.45 3.87
CA PHE A 99 8.01 5.28 2.47
C PHE A 99 7.30 6.51 1.87
N LEU A 100 7.00 7.53 2.67
CA LEU A 100 6.38 8.76 2.21
C LEU A 100 7.39 9.79 1.70
N ALA A 101 8.68 9.60 1.96
CA ALA A 101 9.73 10.51 1.51
C ALA A 101 10.03 10.24 0.02
N GLY A 102 9.56 11.14 -0.85
CA GLY A 102 9.84 11.14 -2.29
C GLY A 102 9.34 12.41 -2.96
#